data_AF-A0A955QH12-F1
#
_entry.id   AF-A0A955QH12-F1
#
_cell.length_a   1.000
_cell.length_b   1.000
_cell.length_c   1.000
_cell.angle_alpha   90.00
_cell.angle_beta   90.00
_cell.angle_gamma   90.00
#
_symmetry.space_group_name_H-M   'P 1'
#
loop_
_entity.id
_entity.type
_entity.pdbx_description
1 polymer ?
#
loop_
_entity_poly.entity_id
_entity_poly.type
_entity_poly.pdbx_seq_one_letter_code
_entity_poly.pdbx_strand_id
1 'polypeptide(L)'
;VLIDEAVLDQIEALSPLAPLHNPPCLEGIYQIRTLVGPHIPIVAVFDTAFHHTLPSHASTYAIPKLWTLQYGIRRFGFHGIAHASLAENYARHAHRSLKELRLITF
;
A
#
# COMPACT_ATOMS: atom_id res chain seq x y z
N VAL A 1 -3.61 4.15 -8.33
CA VAL A 1 -2.95 5.30 -9.01
C VAL A 1 -2.65 4.88 -10.43
N LEU A 2 -3.00 5.69 -11.43
CA LEU A 2 -2.66 5.39 -12.83
C LEU A 2 -1.13 5.35 -12.97
N ILE A 3 -0.60 4.31 -13.60
CA ILE A 3 0.83 4.18 -13.85
C ILE A 3 1.24 5.16 -14.96
N ASP A 4 2.21 5.99 -14.64
CA ASP A 4 3.04 6.76 -15.56
C ASP A 4 4.53 6.61 -15.17
N GLU A 5 5.44 7.24 -15.91
CA GLU A 5 6.87 7.15 -15.63
C GLU A 5 7.23 7.68 -14.24
N ALA A 6 6.58 8.76 -13.78
CA ALA A 6 6.85 9.33 -12.46
C ALA A 6 6.45 8.38 -11.33
N VAL A 7 5.35 7.62 -11.49
CA VAL A 7 4.95 6.58 -10.55
C VAL A 7 5.92 5.40 -10.57
N LEU A 8 6.43 5.01 -11.75
CA LEU A 8 7.43 3.94 -11.86
C LEU A 8 8.73 4.31 -11.15
N ASP A 9 9.25 5.51 -11.38
CA ASP A 9 10.47 6.03 -10.73
C ASP A 9 10.30 6.05 -9.20
N GLN A 10 9.13 6.43 -8.70
CA GLN A 10 8.84 6.43 -7.26
C GLN A 10 8.81 5.02 -6.68
N ILE A 11 8.19 4.06 -7.37
CA ILE A 11 8.16 2.66 -6.92
C ILE A 11 9.59 2.08 -6.92
N GLU A 12 10.39 2.40 -7.94
CA GLU A 12 11.78 1.99 -8.05
C GLU A 12 12.64 2.54 -6.89
N ALA A 13 12.53 3.84 -6.61
CA ALA A 13 13.21 4.48 -5.48
C ALA A 13 12.84 3.87 -4.12
N LEU A 14 11.65 3.28 -4.00
CA LEU A 14 11.18 2.58 -2.79
C LEU A 14 11.59 1.10 -2.74
N SER A 15 12.23 0.56 -3.78
CA SER A 15 12.67 -0.84 -3.82
C SER A 15 13.53 -1.26 -2.62
N PRO A 16 14.45 -0.44 -2.08
CA PRO A 16 15.19 -0.80 -0.86
C PRO A 16 14.30 -1.07 0.37
N LEU A 17 13.09 -0.51 0.41
CA LEU A 17 12.13 -0.74 1.50
C LEU A 17 11.32 -2.03 1.33
N ALA A 18 11.19 -2.53 0.11
CA ALA A 18 10.45 -3.76 -0.22
C ALA A 18 11.17 -4.56 -1.33
N PRO A 19 12.41 -5.03 -1.10
CA PRO A 19 13.30 -5.53 -2.15
C PRO A 19 12.81 -6.81 -2.83
N LEU A 20 11.98 -7.59 -2.15
CA LEU A 20 11.38 -8.82 -2.68
C LEU A 20 10.06 -8.58 -3.42
N HIS A 21 9.52 -7.35 -3.39
CA HIS A 21 8.18 -7.05 -3.91
C HIS A 21 8.23 -5.98 -5.00
N ASN A 22 8.80 -4.81 -4.72
CA ASN A 22 8.79 -3.70 -5.68
C ASN A 22 9.54 -4.04 -6.99
N PRO A 23 10.77 -4.59 -6.97
CA PRO A 23 11.47 -4.94 -8.21
C PRO A 23 10.71 -5.93 -9.11
N PRO A 24 10.24 -7.10 -8.63
CA PRO A 24 9.47 -8.00 -9.50
C PRO A 24 8.12 -7.41 -9.94
N CYS A 25 7.48 -6.56 -9.12
CA CYS A 25 6.27 -5.83 -9.54
C CYS A 25 6.54 -4.85 -10.70
N LEU A 26 7.64 -4.10 -10.64
CA LEU A 26 8.07 -3.20 -11.72
C LEU A 26 8.33 -3.97 -13.01
N GLU A 27 9.08 -5.07 -12.94
CA GLU A 27 9.32 -5.94 -14.09
C GLU A 27 8.00 -6.43 -14.69
N GLY A 28 7.06 -6.87 -13.87
CA GLY A 28 5.72 -7.25 -14.33
C GLY A 28 4.98 -6.12 -15.05
N ILE A 29 5.10 -4.88 -14.57
CA ILE A 29 4.49 -3.71 -15.21
C ILE A 29 5.14 -3.41 -16.57
N TYR A 30 6.47 -3.50 -16.68
CA TYR A 30 7.17 -3.28 -17.96
C TYR A 30 6.79 -4.35 -19.00
N GLN A 31 6.73 -5.62 -18.58
CA GLN A 31 6.34 -6.72 -19.45
C GLN A 31 4.89 -6.57 -19.94
N ILE A 32 3.95 -6.28 -19.02
CA ILE A 32 2.54 -6.15 -19.42
C ILE A 32 2.32 -4.93 -20.32
N ARG A 33 3.00 -3.78 -20.08
CA ARG A 33 2.95 -2.61 -20.99
C ARG A 33 3.35 -2.99 -22.42
N THR A 34 4.37 -3.82 -22.57
CA THR A 34 4.84 -4.29 -23.88
C THR A 34 3.81 -5.19 -24.57
N LEU A 35 3.07 -5.99 -23.80
CA LEU A 35 2.06 -6.92 -24.33
C LEU A 35 0.73 -6.23 -24.69
N VAL A 36 0.21 -5.37 -23.82
CA VAL A 36 -1.13 -4.77 -23.98
C VAL A 36 -1.11 -3.46 -24.77
N GLY A 37 0.08 -2.87 -24.96
CA GLY A 37 0.28 -1.61 -25.66
C GLY A 37 -0.09 -0.37 -24.83
N PRO A 38 0.23 0.84 -25.35
CA PRO A 38 0.17 2.10 -24.59
C PRO A 38 -1.25 2.59 -24.28
N HIS A 39 -2.27 2.04 -24.93
CA HIS A 39 -3.66 2.50 -24.79
C HIS A 39 -4.41 1.83 -23.64
N ILE A 40 -3.88 0.73 -23.10
CA ILE A 40 -4.51 0.03 -21.98
C ILE A 40 -3.94 0.61 -20.68
N PRO A 41 -4.79 1.22 -19.83
CA PRO A 41 -4.33 1.82 -18.59
C PRO A 41 -3.91 0.72 -17.59
N ILE A 42 -2.78 0.94 -16.93
CA ILE A 42 -2.30 0.10 -15.83
C ILE A 42 -2.39 0.92 -14.55
N VAL A 43 -2.83 0.30 -13.46
CA VAL A 43 -3.06 0.97 -12.18
C VAL A 43 -2.26 0.26 -11.09
N ALA A 44 -1.47 1.01 -10.33
CA ALA A 44 -0.91 0.53 -9.07
C ALA A 44 -1.94 0.61 -7.95
N VAL A 45 -2.09 -0.49 -7.22
CA VAL A 45 -2.85 -0.57 -5.97
C VAL A 45 -1.86 -0.90 -4.86
N PHE A 46 -1.78 -0.04 -3.85
CA PHE A 46 -0.74 -0.12 -2.84
C PHE A 46 -1.24 -0.79 -1.57
N ASP A 47 -0.51 -1.81 -1.11
CA ASP A 47 -0.75 -2.51 0.14
C ASP A 47 -0.74 -1.60 1.38
N THR A 48 -0.06 -0.47 1.30
CA THR A 48 0.04 0.52 2.38
C THR A 48 -1.19 1.43 2.46
N ALA A 49 -2.03 1.49 1.43
CA ALA A 49 -3.09 2.48 1.31
C ALA A 49 -4.14 2.39 2.43
N PHE A 50 -4.57 1.17 2.78
CA PHE A 50 -5.54 0.93 3.86
C PHE A 50 -5.05 1.48 5.21
N HIS A 51 -3.76 1.35 5.46
CA HIS A 51 -3.12 1.73 6.73
C HIS A 51 -2.78 3.21 6.83
N HIS A 52 -3.02 4.01 5.77
CA HIS A 52 -2.71 5.43 5.75
C HIS A 52 -3.47 6.24 6.82
N THR A 53 -4.59 5.70 7.32
CA THR A 53 -5.42 6.31 8.37
C THR A 53 -4.96 5.98 9.81
N LEU A 54 -3.88 5.21 9.98
CA LEU A 54 -3.33 4.90 11.30
C LEU A 54 -3.03 6.20 12.08
N PRO A 55 -3.51 6.34 13.33
CA PRO A 55 -3.22 7.52 14.14
C PRO A 55 -1.73 7.61 14.47
N SER A 56 -1.26 8.81 14.84
CA SER A 56 0.16 9.08 15.11
C SER A 56 0.75 8.14 16.17
N HIS A 57 0.02 7.85 17.25
CA HIS A 57 0.47 6.95 18.31
C HIS A 57 0.65 5.49 17.84
N ALA A 58 -0.01 5.09 16.74
CA ALA A 58 0.09 3.74 16.17
C ALA A 58 1.09 3.67 14.99
N SER A 59 1.38 4.80 14.35
CA SER A 59 2.28 4.89 13.20
C SER A 59 3.68 5.40 13.52
N THR A 60 3.88 6.03 14.68
CA THR A 60 5.17 6.61 15.11
C THR A 60 5.94 5.63 16.00
N TYR A 61 7.21 5.39 15.66
CA TYR A 61 8.10 4.59 16.51
C TYR A 61 8.71 5.43 17.64
N ALA A 62 9.02 4.80 18.77
CA ALA A 62 9.69 5.41 19.91
C ALA A 62 11.21 5.55 19.68
N ILE A 63 11.59 6.31 18.66
CA ILE A 63 12.97 6.59 18.24
C ILE A 63 13.23 8.10 18.24
N PRO A 64 14.49 8.57 18.11
CA PRO A 64 14.77 10.00 18.02
C PRO A 64 13.95 10.67 16.91
N LYS A 65 13.18 11.71 17.27
CA LYS A 65 12.27 12.40 16.34
C LYS A 65 12.96 12.89 15.07
N LEU A 66 14.23 13.30 15.19
CA LEU A 66 15.02 13.76 14.05
C LEU A 66 15.18 12.66 12.98
N TRP A 67 15.30 11.40 13.38
CA TRP A 67 15.41 10.29 12.43
C TRP A 67 14.12 10.09 11.64
N THR A 68 12.96 10.14 12.31
CA THR A 68 11.66 10.12 11.64
C THR A 68 11.54 11.26 10.64
N LEU A 69 11.95 12.48 11.00
CA LEU A 69 11.87 13.64 10.11
C LEU A 69 12.82 13.53 8.92
N GLN A 70 14.06 13.09 9.14
CA GLN A 70 15.10 13.03 8.12
C GLN A 70 14.91 11.87 7.15
N TYR A 71 14.47 10.71 7.64
CA TYR A 71 14.40 9.47 6.86
C TYR A 71 12.98 9.00 6.57
N GLY A 72 11.96 9.76 6.99
CA GLY A 72 10.55 9.40 6.78
C GLY A 72 10.10 8.15 7.54
N ILE A 73 10.79 7.79 8.63
CA ILE A 73 10.53 6.52 9.36
C ILE A 73 9.16 6.56 10.03
N ARG A 74 8.27 5.68 9.57
CA ARG A 74 6.95 5.43 10.16
C ARG A 74 6.53 3.99 9.90
N ARG A 75 5.54 3.50 10.66
CA ARG A 75 4.83 2.27 10.30
C ARG A 75 3.93 2.57 9.12
N PHE A 76 4.22 1.95 7.97
CA PHE A 76 3.38 2.03 6.77
C PHE A 76 2.25 1.00 6.82
N GLY A 77 2.56 -0.24 7.22
CA GLY A 77 1.63 -1.37 7.14
C GLY A 77 1.53 -1.96 5.73
N PHE A 78 1.33 -3.27 5.61
CA PHE A 78 1.20 -4.00 4.34
C PHE A 78 -0.01 -4.95 4.39
N HIS A 79 -0.29 -5.67 3.30
CA HIS A 79 -1.49 -6.50 3.14
C HIS A 79 -2.79 -5.70 3.31
N GLY A 80 -2.77 -4.38 3.09
CA GLY A 80 -3.91 -3.51 3.29
C GLY A 80 -5.09 -3.84 2.38
N ILE A 81 -4.84 -4.36 1.17
CA ILE A 81 -5.89 -4.84 0.26
C ILE A 81 -6.65 -6.01 0.89
N ALA A 82 -5.93 -6.97 1.49
CA ALA A 82 -6.52 -8.11 2.17
C ALA A 82 -7.30 -7.67 3.42
N HIS A 83 -6.72 -6.80 4.25
CA HIS A 83 -7.39 -6.26 5.43
C HIS A 83 -8.68 -5.50 5.08
N ALA A 84 -8.64 -4.64 4.05
CA ALA A 84 -9.81 -3.92 3.55
C ALA A 84 -10.90 -4.91 3.10
N SER A 85 -10.52 -5.88 2.27
CA SER A 85 -11.44 -6.91 1.77
C SER A 85 -12.07 -7.72 2.90
N LEU A 86 -11.29 -8.21 3.86
CA LEU A 86 -11.80 -8.99 5.00
C LEU A 86 -12.77 -8.18 5.85
N ALA A 87 -12.43 -6.93 6.16
CA ALA A 87 -13.29 -6.04 6.95
C ALA A 87 -14.62 -5.76 6.22
N GLU A 88 -14.57 -5.42 4.94
CA GLU A 88 -15.76 -5.15 4.12
C GLU A 88 -16.65 -6.36 3.94
N ASN A 89 -16.06 -7.55 3.70
CA ASN A 89 -16.80 -8.79 3.59
C ASN A 89 -17.52 -9.13 4.91
N TYR A 90 -16.83 -9.01 6.04
CA TYR A 90 -17.45 -9.26 7.34
C TYR A 90 -18.57 -8.26 7.63
N ALA A 91 -18.38 -6.98 7.34
CA ALA A 91 -19.42 -5.96 7.50
C ALA A 91 -20.69 -6.28 6.72
N ARG A 92 -20.53 -6.70 5.44
CA ARG A 92 -21.65 -7.17 4.62
C ARG A 92 -22.33 -8.40 5.20
N HIS A 93 -21.56 -9.39 5.66
CA HIS A 93 -22.10 -10.61 6.26
C HIS A 93 -22.87 -10.34 7.56
N ALA A 94 -22.35 -9.44 8.41
CA ALA A 94 -22.97 -9.08 9.68
C ALA A 94 -24.13 -8.08 9.53
N HIS A 95 -24.42 -7.59 8.31
CA HIS A 95 -25.40 -6.53 8.04
C HIS A 95 -25.18 -5.26 8.89
N ARG A 96 -23.91 -4.89 9.10
CA ARG A 96 -23.50 -3.74 9.94
C ARG A 96 -22.54 -2.83 9.19
N SER A 97 -22.56 -1.55 9.51
CA SER A 97 -21.61 -0.60 8.92
C SER A 97 -20.20 -0.83 9.50
N LEU A 98 -19.15 -0.62 8.69
CA LEU A 98 -17.75 -0.72 9.15
C LEU A 98 -17.46 0.18 10.37
N LYS A 99 -18.14 1.33 10.47
CA LYS A 99 -17.96 2.30 11.57
C LYS A 99 -18.39 1.77 12.94
N GLU A 100 -19.24 0.74 12.97
CA GLU A 100 -19.75 0.13 14.20
C GLU A 100 -18.95 -1.11 14.62
N LEU A 101 -18.01 -1.55 13.79
CA LEU A 101 -17.28 -2.79 13.97
C LEU A 101 -15.90 -2.53 14.57
N ARG A 102 -15.49 -3.43 15.47
CA ARG A 102 -14.12 -3.50 16.00
C ARG A 102 -13.56 -4.86 15.63
N LEU A 103 -12.83 -4.91 14.52
CA LEU A 103 -12.32 -6.15 13.95
C LEU A 103 -10.81 -6.27 14.14
N ILE A 104 -10.37 -7.50 14.33
CA ILE A 104 -8.98 -7.90 14.19
C ILE A 104 -8.96 -8.91 13.03
N THR A 105 -8.10 -8.65 12.07
CA THR A 105 -7.90 -9.48 10.87
C THR A 105 -6.45 -9.92 10.85
N PHE A 106 -6.21 -11.18 10.50
CA PHE A 106 -4.89 -11.82 10.49
C PHE A 106 -4.42 -12.04 9.05
#